data_AF-A0A965SQJ9-F1
#
_entry.id   AF-A0A965SQJ9-F1
#
_cell.length_a   1.000
_cell.length_b   1.000
_cell.length_c   1.000
_cell.angle_alpha   90.00
_cell.angle_beta   90.00
_cell.angle_gamma   90.00
#
_symmetry.space_group_name_H-M   'P 1'
#
loop_
_entity.id
_entity.type
_entity.pdbx_description
1 polymer ?
#
loop_
_entity_poly.entity_id
_entity_poly.type
_entity_poly.pdbx_seq_one_letter_code
_entity_poly.pdbx_strand_id
1 'polypeptide(L)'
;MTTTLVCNCNRTMSLDESALQKQVDSGIKVQTALCRQDVGQFLNGLQGDEPLVVACTQERELFSAMAASASKPLIAPIRFVNI
;
A
#
# COMPACT_ATOMS: atom_id res chain seq x y z
N MET A 1 -3.40 -1.92 -14.91
CA MET A 1 -2.94 -0.76 -14.14
C MET A 1 -2.24 -1.26 -12.88
N THR A 2 -1.69 -0.39 -12.04
CA THR A 2 -1.00 -0.76 -10.79
C THR A 2 -1.72 -0.08 -9.64
N THR A 3 -2.07 -0.84 -8.60
CA THR A 3 -2.64 -0.27 -7.38
C THR A 3 -1.51 0.23 -6.50
N THR A 4 -1.56 1.51 -6.10
CA THR A 4 -0.54 2.12 -5.25
C THR A 4 -1.13 2.55 -3.92
N LEU A 5 -0.60 2.01 -2.82
CA LEU A 5 -0.96 2.36 -1.45
C LEU A 5 0.17 3.16 -0.80
N VAL A 6 -0.13 4.37 -0.32
CA VAL A 6 0.84 5.25 0.34
C VAL A 6 0.46 5.44 1.80
N CYS A 7 1.43 5.41 2.70
CA CYS A 7 1.22 5.59 4.14
C CYS A 7 2.10 6.72 4.69
N ASN A 8 1.55 7.61 5.50
CA ASN A 8 2.32 8.66 6.19
C ASN A 8 2.86 8.24 7.58
N CYS A 9 2.81 6.94 7.88
CA CYS A 9 3.25 6.32 9.12
C CYS A 9 2.76 7.07 10.38
N ASN A 10 1.45 7.10 10.56
CA ASN A 10 0.78 7.78 11.68
C ASN A 10 1.13 9.27 11.76
N ARG A 11 1.15 9.95 10.61
CA ARG A 11 1.47 11.38 10.43
C ARG A 11 2.89 11.78 10.87
N THR A 12 3.79 10.81 11.03
CA THR A 12 5.22 11.11 11.29
C THR A 12 5.93 11.64 10.04
N MET A 13 5.34 11.41 8.86
CA MET A 13 5.80 11.92 7.58
C MET A 13 4.84 12.98 7.05
N SER A 14 5.37 14.11 6.57
CA SER A 14 4.59 15.14 5.89
C SER A 14 4.57 14.82 4.39
N LEU A 15 3.46 14.25 3.91
CA LEU A 15 3.25 13.90 2.51
C LEU A 15 2.19 14.81 1.90
N ASP A 16 2.49 15.40 0.73
CA ASP A 16 1.54 16.18 -0.04
C ASP A 16 0.74 15.26 -0.97
N GLU A 17 -0.47 14.90 -0.55
CA GLU A 17 -1.37 14.03 -1.33
C GLU A 17 -1.70 14.62 -2.70
N SER A 18 -1.89 15.95 -2.78
CA SER A 18 -2.23 16.62 -4.04
C SER A 18 -1.07 16.60 -5.03
N ALA A 19 0.17 16.74 -4.54
CA ALA A 19 1.35 16.58 -5.38
C ALA A 19 1.53 15.13 -5.84
N LEU A 20 1.33 14.15 -4.95
CA LEU A 20 1.44 12.72 -5.29
C LEU A 20 0.39 12.28 -6.32
N GLN A 21 -0.86 12.75 -6.20
CA GLN A 21 -1.92 12.44 -7.17
C GLN A 21 -1.60 12.90 -8.59
N LYS A 22 -0.82 13.96 -8.76
CA LYS A 22 -0.39 14.45 -10.08
C LYS A 22 0.72 13.62 -10.71
N GLN A 23 1.44 12.83 -9.91
CA GLN A 23 2.60 12.06 -10.34
C GLN A 23 2.28 10.58 -10.56
N VAL A 24 1.13 10.11 -10.08
CA VAL A 24 0.76 8.69 -10.13
C VAL A 24 -0.61 8.50 -10.75
N ASP A 25 -0.62 7.81 -11.89
CA ASP A 25 -1.79 7.64 -12.76
C ASP A 25 -2.98 6.92 -12.10
N SER A 26 -2.73 6.09 -11.09
CA SER A 26 -3.79 5.33 -10.41
C SER A 26 -4.69 6.20 -9.51
N GLY A 27 -4.33 7.45 -9.29
CA GLY A 27 -4.81 8.22 -8.15
C GLY A 27 -4.25 7.65 -6.84
N ILE A 28 -3.86 8.53 -5.93
CA ILE A 28 -3.33 8.14 -4.63
C ILE A 28 -4.18 8.78 -3.54
N LYS A 29 -4.48 7.98 -2.52
CA LYS A 29 -4.90 8.46 -1.21
C LYS A 29 -3.84 8.07 -0.18
N VAL A 30 -3.41 9.03 0.62
CA VAL A 30 -2.43 8.82 1.69
C VAL A 30 -3.15 8.26 2.91
N GLN A 31 -2.85 7.02 3.24
CA GLN A 31 -3.36 6.35 4.44
C GLN A 31 -2.58 6.82 5.66
N THR A 32 -3.26 6.90 6.81
CA THR A 32 -2.61 7.35 8.05
C THR A 32 -1.91 6.19 8.73
N ALA A 33 -2.51 5.01 8.78
CA ALA A 33 -1.99 3.86 9.49
C ALA A 33 -2.27 2.56 8.71
N LEU A 34 -1.64 2.42 7.54
CA LEU A 34 -1.83 1.28 6.62
C LEU A 34 -1.54 -0.09 7.27
N CYS A 35 -0.63 -0.15 8.23
CA CYS A 35 -0.30 -1.35 8.99
C CYS A 35 -1.26 -1.66 10.16
N ARG A 36 -2.21 -0.75 10.45
CA ARG A 36 -3.11 -0.84 11.61
C ARG A 36 -4.55 -0.53 11.20
N GLN A 37 -5.03 0.67 11.50
CA GLN A 37 -6.43 1.05 11.30
C GLN A 37 -6.86 0.99 9.83
N ASP A 38 -5.94 1.24 8.90
CA ASP A 38 -6.22 1.26 7.46
C ASP A 38 -5.86 -0.08 6.75
N VAL A 39 -5.57 -1.16 7.49
CA VAL A 39 -5.09 -2.44 6.94
C VAL A 39 -6.07 -3.07 5.94
N GLY A 40 -7.36 -2.77 6.05
CA GLY A 40 -8.37 -3.18 5.08
C GLY A 40 -8.04 -2.76 3.64
N GLN A 41 -7.38 -1.61 3.45
CA GLN A 41 -6.95 -1.16 2.11
C GLN A 41 -5.89 -2.07 1.51
N PHE A 42 -4.96 -2.55 2.33
CA PHE A 42 -3.97 -3.54 1.89
C PHE A 42 -4.63 -4.87 1.55
N LEU A 43 -5.49 -5.39 2.44
CA LEU A 43 -6.20 -6.64 2.20
C LEU A 43 -7.07 -6.60 0.94
N ASN A 44 -7.74 -5.47 0.67
CA ASN A 44 -8.49 -5.26 -0.57
C ASN A 44 -7.58 -5.28 -1.80
N GLY A 45 -6.40 -4.65 -1.70
CA GLY A 45 -5.39 -4.69 -2.76
C GLY A 45 -4.90 -6.10 -3.10
N LEU A 46 -4.82 -7.00 -2.11
CA LEU A 46 -4.45 -8.40 -2.32
C LEU A 46 -5.49 -9.22 -3.09
N GLN A 47 -6.75 -8.79 -3.12
CA GLN A 47 -7.82 -9.50 -3.83
C GLN A 47 -7.81 -9.23 -5.34
N GLY A 48 -7.21 -8.11 -5.76
CA GLY A 48 -7.12 -7.71 -7.16
C GLY A 48 -6.13 -8.56 -7.97
N ASP A 49 -6.19 -8.42 -9.29
CA ASP A 49 -5.30 -9.10 -10.23
C ASP A 49 -4.19 -8.17 -10.78
N GLU A 50 -4.09 -6.97 -10.21
CA GLU A 50 -3.12 -5.94 -10.59
C GLU A 50 -1.89 -5.94 -9.68
N PRO A 51 -0.71 -5.54 -10.17
CA PRO A 51 0.45 -5.32 -9.30
C PRO A 51 0.14 -4.33 -8.17
N LEU A 52 0.64 -4.63 -6.97
CA LEU A 52 0.43 -3.83 -5.78
C LEU A 52 1.73 -3.17 -5.34
N VAL A 53 1.75 -1.84 -5.30
CA VAL A 53 2.84 -1.04 -4.74
C VAL A 53 2.44 -0.57 -3.34
N VAL A 54 3.28 -0.86 -2.35
CA VAL A 54 3.10 -0.43 -0.96
C VAL A 54 4.25 0.50 -0.58
N ALA A 55 3.96 1.80 -0.51
CA ALA A 55 4.85 2.83 0.00
C ALA A 55 4.67 2.96 1.53
N CYS A 56 5.05 1.89 2.23
CA CYS A 56 5.07 1.78 3.69
C CYS A 56 6.11 0.72 4.05
N THR A 57 7.36 1.14 4.31
CA THR A 57 8.50 0.23 4.46
C THR A 57 8.75 -0.25 5.87
N GLN A 58 8.40 0.55 6.88
CA GLN A 58 8.64 0.19 8.29
C GLN A 58 7.97 -1.13 8.67
N GLU A 59 6.86 -1.46 8.01
CA GLU A 59 6.04 -2.64 8.32
C GLU A 59 6.05 -3.65 7.16
N ARG A 60 7.11 -3.68 6.34
CA ARG A 60 7.23 -4.59 5.19
C ARG A 60 7.04 -6.07 5.57
N GLU A 61 7.64 -6.48 6.69
CA GLU A 61 7.57 -7.86 7.17
C GLU A 61 6.13 -8.24 7.54
N LEU A 62 5.40 -7.32 8.20
CA LEU A 62 3.98 -7.49 8.52
C LEU A 62 3.15 -7.67 7.24
N PHE A 63 3.31 -6.78 6.25
CA PHE A 63 2.59 -6.90 4.97
C PHE A 63 2.91 -8.19 4.23
N SER A 64 4.16 -8.62 4.25
CA SER A 64 4.58 -9.88 3.60
C SER A 64 3.95 -11.10 4.27
N ALA A 65 3.90 -11.12 5.61
CA ALA A 65 3.25 -12.19 6.37
C ALA A 65 1.72 -12.23 6.13
N MET A 66 1.08 -11.06 6.05
CA MET A 66 -0.34 -10.96 5.73
C MET A 66 -0.65 -11.44 4.30
N ALA A 67 0.18 -11.07 3.32
CA ALA A 67 0.03 -11.54 1.94
C ALA A 67 0.23 -13.05 1.82
N ALA A 68 1.20 -13.62 2.54
CA ALA A 68 1.41 -15.07 2.58
C ALA A 68 0.25 -15.84 3.23
N SER A 69 -0.50 -15.18 4.12
CA SER A 69 -1.65 -15.76 4.83
C SER A 69 -3.00 -15.46 4.15
N ALA A 70 -3.00 -14.78 3.00
CA ALA A 70 -4.21 -14.40 2.30
C ALA A 70 -4.88 -15.63 1.66
N SER A 71 -6.22 -15.71 1.76
CA SER A 71 -6.99 -16.85 1.23
C SER A 71 -6.92 -17.01 -0.30
N LYS A 72 -6.68 -15.91 -1.02
CA LYS A 72 -6.44 -15.92 -2.47
C LYS A 72 -4.92 -15.78 -2.69
N PRO A 73 -4.27 -16.71 -3.39
CA PRO A 73 -2.86 -16.56 -3.72
C PRO A 73 -2.67 -15.33 -4.58
N LEU A 74 -1.63 -14.55 -4.28
CA LEU A 74 -1.31 -13.38 -5.08
C LEU A 74 -0.89 -13.79 -6.49
N ILE A 75 -1.65 -13.33 -7.47
CA ILE A 75 -1.39 -13.60 -8.89
C ILE A 75 -0.39 -12.56 -9.43
N ALA A 76 -0.48 -11.32 -8.93
CA ALA A 76 0.38 -10.20 -9.32
C ALA A 76 1.41 -9.87 -8.22
N PRO A 77 2.58 -9.29 -8.57
CA PRO A 77 3.63 -9.00 -7.60
C PRO A 77 3.27 -7.87 -6.62
N ILE A 78 3.72 -8.02 -5.36
CA ILE A 78 3.85 -6.89 -4.42
C ILE A 78 5.23 -6.25 -4.59
N ARG A 79 5.28 -4.92 -4.56
CA ARG A 79 6.52 -4.13 -4.51
C ARG A 79 6.46 -3.19 -3.32
N PHE A 80 7.55 -3.10 -2.57
CA PHE A 80 7.69 -2.17 -1.46
C PHE A 80 8.61 -1.02 -1.85
N VAL A 81 8.16 0.22 -1.65
CA VAL A 81 8.92 1.43 -2.00
C VAL A 81 9.18 2.23 -0.74
N ASN A 82 10.44 2.62 -0.52
CA ASN A 82 10.81 3.49 0.59
C ASN A 82 10.57 4.94 0.20
N ILE A 83 9.88 5.68 1.05
CA ILE A 83 9.54 7.10 0.88
C ILE A 83 9.82 7.87 2.16
#